data_AF-A0AA92WHQ5-F1
#
_entry.id   AF-A0AA92WHQ5-F1
#
_cell.length_a   1.000
_cell.length_b   1.000
_cell.length_c   1.000
_cell.angle_alpha   90.00
_cell.angle_beta   90.00
_cell.angle_gamma   90.00
#
_symmetry.space_group_name_H-M   'P 1'
#
loop_
_entity.id
_entity.type
_entity.pdbx_description
1 polymer ?
#
loop_
_entity_poly.entity_id
_entity_poly.type
_entity_poly.pdbx_seq_one_letter_code
_entity_poly.pdbx_strand_id
1 'polypeptide(L)' 'MKAIMTLESGYKAIIDFLTPPLRKRFETQAEFESRILSEINLSQPNAVNKAVKLHILRH' A
#
# COMPACT_ATOMS: atom_id res chain seq x y z
N MET A 1 -6.08 -5.15 9.08
CA MET A 1 -4.63 -5.18 8.83
C MET A 1 -4.17 -3.73 8.70
N LYS A 2 -3.06 -3.35 9.35
CA LYS A 2 -2.55 -1.97 9.32
C LYS A 2 -1.38 -1.84 8.36
N ALA A 3 -1.22 -0.67 7.75
CA ALA A 3 -0.05 -0.33 6.97
C ALA A 3 0.36 1.13 7.18
N ILE A 4 1.63 1.42 6.91
CA ILE A 4 2.15 2.77 6.80
C ILE A 4 2.29 3.08 5.31
N MET A 5 1.59 4.09 4.84
CA MET A 5 1.68 4.59 3.48
C MET A 5 2.48 5.89 3.46
N THR A 6 3.45 6.00 2.56
CA THR A 6 4.19 7.25 2.30
C THR A 6 3.75 7.82 0.97
N LEU A 7 3.42 9.10 0.97
CA LEU A 7 3.03 9.86 -0.22
C LEU A 7 4.24 10.56 -0.84
N GLU A 8 4.13 11.00 -2.10
CA GLU A 8 5.18 11.75 -2.82
C GLU A 8 5.65 12.99 -2.06
N SER A 9 4.72 13.69 -1.39
CA SER A 9 5.03 14.81 -0.48
C SER A 9 5.95 14.47 0.72
N GLY A 10 6.26 13.19 0.95
CA GLY A 10 6.96 12.69 2.14
C GLY A 10 6.05 12.45 3.35
N TYR A 11 4.78 12.87 3.28
CA TYR A 11 3.79 12.62 4.34
C TYR A 11 3.56 11.11 4.55
N LYS A 12 3.45 10.70 5.82
CA LYS A 12 3.19 9.32 6.21
C LYS A 12 1.83 9.20 6.87
N ALA A 13 1.01 8.27 6.40
CA ALA A 13 -0.29 7.96 6.94
C ALA A 13 -0.33 6.52 7.43
N ILE A 14 -0.96 6.29 8.58
CA ILE A 14 -1.35 4.94 9.00
C ILE A 14 -2.70 4.65 8.36
N ILE A 15 -2.79 3.54 7.64
CA ILE A 15 -4.01 3.11 6.97
C ILE A 15 -4.47 1.76 7.52
N ASP A 16 -5.77 1.57 7.55
CA ASP A 16 -6.43 0.32 7.87
C ASP A 16 -7.07 -0.26 6.60
N PHE A 17 -6.76 -1.52 6.31
CA PHE A 17 -7.46 -2.25 5.26
C PHE A 17 -8.80 -2.75 5.80
N LEU A 18 -9.91 -2.28 5.20
CA LEU A 18 -11.26 -2.79 5.47
C LEU A 18 -11.34 -4.28 5.14
N THR A 19 -10.85 -4.66 3.97
CA THR A 19 -10.67 -6.06 3.55
C THR A 19 -9.18 -6.32 3.39
N PRO A 20 -8.57 -7.23 4.15
CA PRO A 20 -7.16 -7.56 4.00
C PRO A 20 -6.85 -8.06 2.59
N PRO A 21 -5.84 -7.51 1.89
CA PRO A 21 -5.46 -7.99 0.58
C PRO A 21 -4.93 -9.42 0.65
N LEU A 22 -5.33 -10.26 -0.32
CA LEU A 22 -4.86 -11.63 -0.42
C LEU A 22 -3.43 -11.67 -0.95
N ARG A 23 -2.57 -12.46 -0.30
CA ARG A 23 -1.20 -12.71 -0.73
C ARG A 23 -1.15 -13.87 -1.72
N LYS A 24 -0.41 -13.70 -2.81
CA LYS A 24 -0.21 -14.79 -3.78
C LYS A 24 0.77 -15.83 -3.23
N ARG A 25 0.66 -17.07 -3.71
CA ARG A 25 1.59 -18.14 -3.34
C ARG A 25 3.01 -17.77 -3.82
N PHE A 26 3.99 -17.85 -2.92
CA PHE A 26 5.40 -17.48 -3.16
C PHE A 26 5.69 -15.99 -3.37
N GLU A 27 4.71 -15.09 -3.17
CA GLU A 27 4.93 -13.64 -3.24
C GLU A 27 5.80 -13.17 -2.07
N THR A 28 6.92 -12.51 -2.35
CA THR A 28 7.74 -11.87 -1.31
C THR A 28 7.00 -10.70 -0.66
N GLN A 29 7.48 -10.21 0.48
CA GLN A 29 6.83 -9.05 1.12
C GLN A 29 6.90 -7.81 0.23
N ALA A 30 8.05 -7.58 -0.40
CA ALA A 30 8.27 -6.42 -1.24
C ALA A 30 7.37 -6.45 -2.48
N GLU A 31 7.22 -7.62 -3.12
CA GLU A 31 6.28 -7.79 -4.24
C GLU A 31 4.83 -7.57 -3.81
N PHE A 32 4.45 -8.11 -2.65
CA PHE A 32 3.12 -7.91 -2.10
C PHE A 32 2.82 -6.43 -1.85
N GLU A 33 3.70 -5.73 -1.12
CA GLU A 33 3.56 -4.30 -0.83
C GLU A 33 3.54 -3.44 -2.11
N SER A 34 4.42 -3.75 -3.08
CA SER A 34 4.47 -3.06 -4.37
C SER A 34 3.19 -3.24 -5.18
N ARG A 35 2.63 -4.45 -5.20
CA ARG A 35 1.35 -4.72 -5.87
C ARG A 35 0.22 -3.93 -5.25
N ILE A 36 0.07 -3.95 -3.92
CA ILE A 36 -0.98 -3.21 -3.23
C ILE A 36 -0.82 -1.70 -3.43
N LEU A 37 0.42 -1.18 -3.39
CA LEU A 37 0.71 0.21 -3.70
C LEU A 37 0.23 0.60 -5.11
N SER A 38 0.50 -0.25 -6.11
CA SER A 38 0.04 -0.06 -7.48
C SER A 38 -1.49 -0.07 -7.58
N GLU A 39 -2.15 -1.04 -6.94
CA GLU A 39 -3.62 -1.12 -6.88
C GLU A 39 -4.24 0.15 -6.25
N ILE A 40 -3.63 0.71 -5.19
CA ILE A 40 -4.07 1.97 -4.57
C ILE A 40 -4.00 3.13 -5.56
N ASN A 41 -2.85 3.30 -6.23
CA ASN A 41 -2.66 4.40 -7.18
C ASN A 41 -3.56 4.28 -8.42
N LEU A 42 -3.80 3.05 -8.90
CA LEU A 42 -4.73 2.76 -9.98
C LEU A 42 -6.18 3.04 -9.59
N SER A 43 -6.55 2.75 -8.35
CA SER A 43 -7.90 3.04 -7.83
C SER A 43 -8.17 4.53 -7.66
N GLN A 44 -7.12 5.35 -7.56
CA GLN A 44 -7.20 6.80 -7.39
C GLN A 44 -6.37 7.54 -8.46
N PRO A 45 -6.77 7.44 -9.75
CA PRO A 45 -5.95 7.92 -10.86
C PRO A 45 -5.74 9.44 -10.83
N ASN A 46 -6.69 10.19 -10.28
CA ASN A 46 -6.64 11.66 -10.20
C ASN A 46 -6.13 12.19 -8.85
N ALA A 47 -5.67 11.32 -7.94
CA ALA A 47 -5.04 11.78 -6.70
C ALA A 47 -3.77 12.57 -7.01
N VAL A 48 -3.73 13.81 -6.51
CA VAL A 48 -2.62 14.76 -6.71
C VAL A 48 -1.33 14.27 -6.05
N ASN A 49 -1.44 13.57 -4.92
CA ASN A 49 -0.31 13.09 -4.15
C ASN A 49 -0.32 11.56 -4.17
N LYS A 50 0.52 10.96 -5.02
CA LYS A 50 0.53 9.51 -5.20
C LYS A 50 1.21 8.82 -4.02
N ALA A 51 0.82 7.57 -3.80
CA ALA A 51 1.49 6.72 -2.84
C ALA A 51 2.78 6.17 -3.46
N VAL A 52 3.92 6.35 -2.79
CA VAL A 52 5.25 5.91 -3.28
C VAL A 52 5.83 4.74 -2.49
N LYS A 53 5.35 4.52 -1.27
CA LYS A 53 5.78 3.41 -0.44
C LYS A 53 4.64 2.93 0.42
N LEU A 54 4.54 1.62 0.55
CA LEU A 54 3.62 0.97 1.47
C LEU A 54 4.43 0.01 2.34
N HIS A 55 4.17 0.02 3.64
CA HIS A 55 4.71 -0.97 4.56
C HIS A 55 3.58 -1.59 5.36
N ILE A 56 3.29 -2.87 5.11
CA ILE A 56 2.21 -3.58 5.77
C ILE A 56 2.73 -4.09 7.12
N LEU A 57 2.08 -3.65 8.19
CA LEU A 57 2.41 -4.05 9.55
C LEU A 57 1.92 -5.46 9.77
N ARG A 58 2.87 -6.37 10.00
CA ARG A 58 2.59 -7.74 10.42
C ARG A 58 2.49 -7.72 11.95
N HIS A 59 1.31 -8.03 12.48
CA HIS A 59 1.19 -8.53 13.84
C HIS A 59 1.59 -10.00 13.84
#